data_AF-A0A382VSB3-F1
#
_entry.id   AF-A0A382VSB3-F1
#
_cell.length_a   1.000
_cell.length_b   1.000
_cell.length_c   1.000
_cell.angle_alpha   90.00
_cell.angle_beta   90.00
_cell.angle_gamma   90.00
#
_symmetry.space_group_name_H-M   'P 1'
#
loop_
_entity.id
_entity.type
_entity.pdbx_description
1 polymer ?
#
loop_
_entity_poly.entity_id
_entity_poly.type
_entity_poly.pdbx_seq_one_letter_code
_entity_poly.pdbx_strand_id
1 'polypeptide(L)'
;MLLATTLGCTENVEKNDGIIDEEENEVLQWELVWADEFDSEEIDESKWNKLRWRPGWVNNEQQAYTDRDINLYLDDGYLVIQGLIEPGYYGTDYTGTAYNSDYTSGRMNTDDKVSWTYGRFDIRAKLPKGKGSWPAIWMLGENISTVGWPNCGEIDIMEHVGFDDGRIHASIHTEDYNHMNNTQKSGSTF
;
A
#
# COMPACT_ATOMS: atom_id res chain seq x y z
N MET A 1 13.30 -2.45 5.62
CA MET A 1 12.13 -1.51 5.69
C MET A 1 11.19 -2.12 6.71
N LEU A 2 10.98 -1.52 7.88
CA LEU A 2 10.04 -2.07 8.86
C LEU A 2 8.63 -1.90 8.28
N LEU A 3 7.91 -2.97 7.96
CA LEU A 3 6.45 -2.99 7.86
C LEU A 3 5.96 -3.77 9.08
N ALA A 4 5.72 -3.07 10.19
CA ALA A 4 5.25 -3.70 11.41
C ALA A 4 3.72 -3.61 11.43
N THR A 5 3.02 -4.75 11.36
CA THR A 5 1.59 -4.79 11.68
C THR A 5 1.41 -5.28 13.12
N THR A 6 0.59 -4.59 13.93
CA THR A 6 0.30 -4.98 15.32
C THR A 6 -1.21 -5.08 15.56
N LEU A 7 -1.81 -6.27 15.59
CA LEU A 7 -3.22 -6.45 15.96
C LEU A 7 -3.44 -6.24 17.46
N GLY A 8 -4.61 -5.73 17.86
CA GLY A 8 -5.05 -5.73 19.25
C GLY A 8 -6.52 -6.13 19.38
N CYS A 9 -6.83 -7.04 20.30
CA CYS A 9 -8.18 -7.22 20.88
C CYS A 9 -8.12 -8.12 22.13
N THR A 10 -8.71 -7.66 23.24
CA THR A 10 -9.84 -8.26 24.01
C THR A 10 -10.02 -7.35 25.24
N GLU A 11 -11.15 -6.68 25.45
CA GLU A 11 -12.24 -7.22 26.29
C GLU A 11 -13.55 -6.42 26.14
N ASN A 12 -14.67 -7.09 26.44
CA ASN A 12 -16.02 -6.52 26.48
C ASN A 12 -16.14 -5.50 27.61
N VAL A 13 -16.33 -4.22 27.29
CA VAL A 13 -16.66 -3.20 28.29
C VAL A 13 -18.17 -3.09 28.42
N GLU A 14 -18.71 -3.67 29.49
CA GLU A 14 -20.03 -3.29 30.01
C GLU A 14 -20.01 -1.81 30.40
N LYS A 15 -21.07 -1.08 30.06
CA LYS A 15 -21.29 0.29 30.51
C LYS A 15 -21.42 0.29 32.03
N ASN A 16 -20.47 0.93 32.72
CA ASN A 16 -20.67 1.30 34.12
C ASN A 16 -20.55 2.81 34.28
N ASP A 17 -21.57 3.37 34.94
CA ASP A 17 -21.78 4.79 35.15
C ASP A 17 -20.69 5.40 36.04
N GLY A 18 -20.05 6.45 35.51
CA GLY A 18 -19.53 7.60 36.26
C GLY A 18 -18.64 7.32 37.48
N ILE A 19 -17.33 7.39 37.26
CA ILE A 19 -16.31 8.16 38.02
C ILE A 19 -15.04 8.05 37.15
N ILE A 20 -14.47 9.20 36.73
CA ILE A 20 -13.19 9.23 36.02
C ILE A 20 -12.13 9.42 37.11
N ASP A 21 -11.52 8.33 37.53
CA ASP A 21 -10.28 8.39 38.32
C ASP A 21 -9.12 8.68 37.35
N GLU A 22 -8.41 9.77 37.62
CA GLU A 22 -7.14 10.10 36.97
C GLU A 22 -6.02 9.20 37.51
N GLU A 23 -5.89 7.94 37.05
CA GLU A 23 -4.64 7.16 37.16
C GLU A 23 -4.76 5.76 36.50
N GLU A 24 -4.47 5.69 35.19
CA GLU A 24 -3.62 4.64 34.57
C GLU A 24 -3.54 4.96 33.08
N ASN A 25 -2.40 5.51 32.63
CA ASN A 25 -2.03 5.36 31.23
C ASN A 25 -1.73 3.87 31.04
N GLU A 26 -2.72 3.06 30.69
CA GLU A 26 -2.48 1.77 30.06
C GLU A 26 -1.64 2.04 28.82
N VAL A 27 -0.32 1.90 28.95
CA VAL A 27 0.55 1.83 27.80
C VAL A 27 0.17 0.53 27.11
N LEU A 28 -0.72 0.63 26.11
CA LEU A 28 -1.04 -0.47 25.22
C LEU A 28 0.29 -1.03 24.70
N GLN A 29 0.70 -2.17 25.25
CA GLN A 29 1.93 -2.83 24.87
C GLN A 29 1.69 -3.46 23.51
N TRP A 30 2.21 -2.84 22.45
CA TRP A 30 2.12 -3.38 21.11
C TRP A 30 3.02 -4.62 20.97
N GLU A 31 2.45 -5.71 20.44
CA GLU A 31 3.19 -6.92 20.05
C GLU A 31 3.41 -6.93 18.53
N LEU A 32 4.64 -7.25 18.10
CA LEU A 32 4.97 -7.44 16.70
C LEU A 32 4.45 -8.81 16.24
N VAL A 33 3.41 -8.81 15.39
CA VAL A 33 2.82 -10.06 14.88
C VAL A 33 3.22 -10.38 13.43
N TRP A 34 3.74 -9.39 12.70
CA TRP A 34 4.22 -9.59 11.35
C TRP A 34 5.23 -8.50 10.98
N ALA A 35 6.29 -8.89 10.27
CA ALA A 35 7.28 -7.99 9.72
C ALA A 35 7.94 -8.56 8.46
N ASP A 36 8.46 -7.66 7.63
CA ASP A 36 9.44 -7.99 6.61
C ASP A 36 10.52 -6.91 6.60
N GLU A 37 11.73 -7.26 7.04
CA GLU A 37 12.86 -6.32 7.04
C GLU A 37 13.55 -6.22 5.68
N PHE A 38 13.27 -7.16 4.76
CA PHE A 38 13.90 -7.30 3.45
C PHE A 38 15.40 -7.64 3.49
N ASP A 39 15.81 -8.39 4.51
CA ASP A 39 17.19 -8.88 4.69
C ASP A 39 17.49 -10.19 3.93
N SER A 40 16.51 -10.77 3.24
CA SER A 40 16.67 -11.97 2.43
C SER A 40 17.36 -11.67 1.09
N GLU A 41 17.84 -12.71 0.40
CA GLU A 41 18.43 -12.57 -0.94
C GLU A 41 17.39 -12.24 -2.02
N GLU A 42 16.15 -12.72 -1.82
CA GLU A 42 15.03 -12.54 -2.75
C GLU A 42 13.77 -12.10 -1.99
N ILE A 43 12.81 -11.52 -2.72
CA ILE A 43 11.50 -11.17 -2.18
C ILE A 43 10.79 -12.44 -1.70
N ASP A 44 10.32 -12.44 -0.45
CA ASP A 44 9.56 -13.56 0.11
C ASP A 44 8.16 -13.65 -0.52
N GLU A 45 8.03 -14.51 -1.53
CA GLU A 45 6.75 -14.76 -2.21
C GLU A 45 5.73 -15.52 -1.34
N SER A 46 6.07 -15.96 -0.13
CA SER A 46 5.06 -16.39 0.85
C SER A 46 4.35 -15.19 1.51
N LYS A 47 4.98 -14.01 1.50
CA LYS A 47 4.45 -12.76 2.05
C LYS A 47 3.87 -11.82 1.00
N TRP A 48 4.49 -11.76 -0.18
CA TRP A 48 4.17 -10.74 -1.18
C TRP A 48 3.83 -11.32 -2.55
N ASN A 49 2.78 -10.83 -3.20
CA ASN A 49 2.50 -11.08 -4.61
C ASN A 49 3.16 -10.01 -5.47
N LYS A 50 3.89 -10.41 -6.52
CA LYS A 50 4.36 -9.50 -7.58
C LYS A 50 3.29 -9.41 -8.68
N LEU A 51 2.81 -8.20 -8.99
CA LEU A 51 1.69 -8.02 -9.92
C LEU A 51 2.15 -7.69 -11.34
N ARG A 52 1.51 -8.32 -12.33
CA ARG A 52 1.74 -8.08 -13.77
C ARG A 52 0.53 -7.44 -14.44
N TRP A 53 0.52 -6.12 -14.57
CA TRP A 53 -0.62 -5.38 -15.11
C TRP A 53 -0.19 -4.50 -16.28
N ARG A 54 -1.02 -4.45 -17.33
CA ARG A 54 -0.82 -3.53 -18.46
C ARG A 54 -1.09 -2.07 -18.05
N PRO A 55 -0.58 -1.09 -18.80
CA PRO A 55 -0.87 0.32 -18.57
C PRO A 55 -2.37 0.66 -18.59
N GLY A 56 -2.72 1.73 -17.90
CA GLY A 56 -4.03 2.36 -17.94
C GLY A 56 -5.10 1.65 -17.13
N TRP A 57 -4.74 0.68 -16.29
CA TRP A 57 -5.72 -0.22 -15.67
C TRP A 57 -6.64 0.46 -14.65
N VAL A 58 -6.08 1.27 -13.75
CA VAL A 58 -6.85 1.91 -12.66
C VAL A 58 -7.05 3.38 -12.95
N ASN A 59 -5.97 4.16 -13.07
CA ASN A 59 -6.05 5.63 -13.13
C ASN A 59 -5.43 6.24 -14.41
N ASN A 60 -5.57 5.59 -15.56
CA ASN A 60 -4.86 5.98 -16.80
C ASN A 60 -3.32 6.07 -16.62
N GLU A 61 -2.79 5.29 -15.69
CA GLU A 61 -1.36 5.18 -15.39
C GLU A 61 -0.57 4.67 -16.59
N GLN A 62 0.60 5.23 -16.87
CA GLN A 62 1.34 4.93 -18.11
C GLN A 62 2.25 3.71 -18.00
N GLN A 63 2.60 3.28 -16.78
CA GLN A 63 3.50 2.17 -16.56
C GLN A 63 2.83 0.81 -16.69
N ALA A 64 3.60 -0.16 -17.21
CA ALA A 64 3.31 -1.56 -17.01
C ALA A 64 3.90 -2.02 -15.67
N TYR A 65 3.10 -2.66 -14.84
CA TYR A 65 3.62 -3.34 -13.65
C TYR A 65 4.17 -4.70 -14.07
N THR A 66 5.42 -4.99 -13.67
CA THR A 66 6.11 -6.24 -14.00
C THR A 66 6.65 -6.92 -12.75
N ASP A 67 6.94 -8.22 -12.86
CA ASP A 67 7.58 -9.06 -11.84
C ASP A 67 9.08 -9.26 -12.08
N ARG A 68 9.69 -8.45 -12.97
CA ARG A 68 11.11 -8.54 -13.33
C ARG A 68 11.99 -7.98 -12.20
N ASP A 69 13.16 -8.59 -12.03
CA ASP A 69 14.16 -8.17 -11.03
C ASP A 69 14.78 -6.79 -11.30
N ILE A 70 14.49 -6.17 -12.45
CA ILE A 70 14.87 -4.77 -12.72
C ILE A 70 13.86 -3.76 -12.17
N ASN A 71 12.63 -4.21 -11.87
CA ASN A 71 11.55 -3.38 -11.32
C ASN A 71 11.29 -3.70 -9.84
N LEU A 72 11.53 -4.94 -9.40
CA LEU A 72 11.29 -5.42 -8.04
C LEU A 72 12.48 -6.26 -7.56
N TYR A 73 13.29 -5.72 -6.66
CA TYR A 73 14.45 -6.42 -6.12
C TYR A 73 14.79 -5.95 -4.72
N LEU A 74 15.64 -6.71 -4.04
CA LEU A 74 16.20 -6.33 -2.74
C LEU A 74 17.62 -5.79 -2.93
N ASP A 75 17.92 -4.67 -2.28
CA ASP A 75 19.25 -4.06 -2.27
C ASP A 75 19.53 -3.49 -0.88
N ASP A 76 20.63 -3.91 -0.27
CA ASP A 76 21.11 -3.43 1.04
C ASP A 76 20.05 -3.42 2.17
N GLY A 77 19.21 -4.45 2.27
CA GLY A 77 18.14 -4.54 3.29
C GLY A 77 16.90 -3.67 2.98
N TYR A 78 16.73 -3.29 1.71
CA TYR A 78 15.59 -2.53 1.23
C TYR A 78 14.90 -3.23 0.08
N LEU A 79 13.57 -3.26 0.12
CA LEU A 79 12.77 -3.44 -1.08
C LEU A 79 12.95 -2.22 -1.99
N VAL A 80 13.38 -2.48 -3.22
CA VAL A 80 13.46 -1.49 -4.28
C VAL A 80 12.34 -1.73 -5.29
N ILE A 81 11.43 -0.76 -5.37
CA ILE A 81 10.43 -0.66 -6.43
C ILE A 81 10.93 0.39 -7.42
N GLN A 82 11.39 -0.06 -8.58
CA GLN A 82 12.04 0.78 -9.56
C GLN A 82 11.13 1.04 -10.76
N GLY A 83 10.72 2.30 -10.90
CA GLY A 83 10.12 2.82 -12.13
C GLY A 83 11.19 3.15 -13.17
N LEU A 84 10.98 2.73 -14.42
CA LEU A 84 11.90 2.94 -15.54
C LEU A 84 11.18 3.55 -16.73
N ILE A 85 11.90 4.39 -17.46
CA ILE A 85 11.54 4.79 -18.82
C ILE A 85 12.14 3.75 -19.76
N GLU A 86 11.29 2.97 -20.42
CA GLU A 86 11.67 1.81 -21.24
C GLU A 86 10.83 1.79 -22.53
N PRO A 87 11.12 2.70 -23.48
CA PRO A 87 10.31 2.83 -24.69
C PRO A 87 10.27 1.53 -25.50
N GLY A 88 9.05 1.11 -25.88
CA GLY A 88 8.84 -0.11 -26.65
C GLY A 88 8.94 -1.41 -25.84
N TYR A 89 8.83 -1.36 -24.51
CA TYR A 89 8.66 -2.56 -23.71
C TYR A 89 7.40 -3.32 -24.15
N TYR A 90 7.54 -4.63 -24.35
CA TYR A 90 6.45 -5.54 -24.70
C TYR A 90 6.29 -6.60 -23.61
N GLY A 91 5.06 -6.82 -23.15
CA GLY A 91 4.77 -7.77 -22.08
C GLY A 91 3.38 -8.38 -22.19
N THR A 92 3.09 -9.30 -21.28
CA THR A 92 1.76 -9.90 -21.10
C THR A 92 1.29 -9.67 -19.67
N ASP A 93 0.02 -9.31 -19.51
CA ASP A 93 -0.57 -9.10 -18.18
C ASP A 93 -0.94 -10.45 -17.53
N TYR A 94 -1.42 -10.40 -16.30
CA TYR A 94 -1.84 -11.59 -15.56
C TYR A 94 -3.01 -12.36 -16.22
N THR A 95 -3.74 -11.75 -17.15
CA THR A 95 -4.79 -12.41 -17.95
C THR A 95 -4.26 -13.06 -19.23
N GLY A 96 -2.96 -12.88 -19.53
CA GLY A 96 -2.33 -13.33 -20.76
C GLY A 96 -2.49 -12.36 -21.94
N THR A 97 -3.02 -11.15 -21.72
CA THR A 97 -3.17 -10.16 -22.78
C THR A 97 -1.86 -9.44 -23.04
N ALA A 98 -1.42 -9.41 -24.29
CA ALA A 98 -0.23 -8.70 -24.71
C ALA A 98 -0.44 -7.17 -24.78
N TYR A 99 0.60 -6.40 -24.48
CA TYR A 99 0.60 -4.94 -24.52
C TYR A 99 1.98 -4.37 -24.82
N ASN A 100 2.03 -3.07 -25.14
CA ASN A 100 3.26 -2.29 -25.19
C ASN A 100 3.20 -1.17 -24.14
N SER A 101 4.35 -0.77 -23.62
CA SER A 101 4.49 0.42 -22.75
C SER A 101 5.84 1.10 -22.98
N ASP A 102 5.90 2.39 -22.64
CA ASP A 102 7.14 3.15 -22.57
C ASP A 102 7.65 3.30 -21.13
N TYR A 103 6.92 2.78 -20.15
CA TYR A 103 7.29 2.82 -18.75
C TYR A 103 7.03 1.48 -18.08
N THR A 104 7.94 1.07 -17.20
CA THR A 104 7.78 -0.13 -16.38
C THR A 104 7.97 0.21 -14.91
N SER A 105 7.29 -0.52 -14.03
CA SER A 105 7.40 -0.34 -12.58
C SER A 105 7.07 -1.65 -11.85
N GLY A 106 7.15 -1.63 -10.53
CA GLY A 106 6.71 -2.71 -9.66
C GLY A 106 5.44 -2.37 -8.90
N ARG A 107 4.61 -3.38 -8.64
CA ARG A 107 3.46 -3.32 -7.73
C ARG A 107 3.37 -4.64 -6.99
N MET A 108 3.20 -4.54 -5.67
CA MET A 108 3.12 -5.71 -4.79
C MET A 108 1.95 -5.55 -3.82
N ASN A 109 1.39 -6.67 -3.38
CA ASN A 109 0.37 -6.70 -2.32
C ASN A 109 0.49 -7.99 -1.48
N THR A 110 -0.31 -8.08 -0.42
CA THR A 110 -0.38 -9.24 0.49
C THR A 110 -1.71 -10.00 0.37
N ASP A 111 -2.43 -9.79 -0.74
CA ASP A 111 -3.74 -10.42 -1.02
C ASP A 111 -3.62 -11.96 -0.96
N ASP A 112 -4.63 -12.62 -0.38
CA ASP A 112 -4.65 -14.06 -0.07
C ASP A 112 -3.47 -14.58 0.81
N LYS A 113 -2.68 -13.70 1.43
CA LYS A 113 -1.52 -14.08 2.28
C LYS A 113 -1.67 -13.63 3.72
N VAL A 114 -1.82 -12.33 3.92
CA VAL A 114 -2.02 -11.73 5.24
C VAL A 114 -2.93 -10.51 5.15
N SER A 115 -3.88 -10.45 6.08
CA SER A 115 -4.81 -9.34 6.29
C SER A 115 -5.01 -9.13 7.80
N TRP A 116 -5.38 -7.92 8.19
CA TRP A 116 -5.55 -7.57 9.60
C TRP A 116 -6.77 -6.68 9.78
N THR A 117 -7.54 -6.96 10.84
CA THR A 117 -8.56 -6.04 11.33
C THR A 117 -8.00 -5.30 12.54
N TYR A 118 -7.79 -3.99 12.36
CA TYR A 118 -7.12 -3.10 13.31
C TYR A 118 -5.61 -3.34 13.45
N GLY A 119 -4.94 -2.30 13.92
CA GLY A 119 -3.56 -2.39 14.34
C GLY A 119 -2.74 -1.14 14.05
N ARG A 120 -1.47 -1.19 14.40
CA ARG A 120 -0.47 -0.19 14.00
C ARG A 120 0.33 -0.73 12.82
N PHE A 121 0.53 0.13 11.83
CA PHE A 121 1.31 -0.13 10.63
C PHE A 121 2.45 0.89 10.56
N ASP A 122 3.67 0.48 10.87
CA ASP A 122 4.84 1.34 10.71
C ASP A 122 5.53 0.99 9.38
N ILE A 123 5.74 1.97 8.49
CA ILE A 123 6.49 1.80 7.23
C ILE A 123 7.63 2.82 7.14
N ARG A 124 8.85 2.35 6.85
CA ARG A 124 10.01 3.22 6.58
C ARG A 124 10.42 3.15 5.11
N ALA A 125 10.18 4.22 4.36
CA ALA A 125 10.48 4.31 2.93
C ALA A 125 11.21 5.60 2.55
N LYS A 126 11.94 5.56 1.42
CA LYS A 126 12.50 6.73 0.72
C LYS A 126 11.82 6.84 -0.64
N LEU A 127 11.21 7.99 -0.92
CA LEU A 127 10.40 8.17 -2.12
C LEU A 127 11.26 8.61 -3.32
N PRO A 128 10.91 8.19 -4.56
CA PRO A 128 11.50 8.73 -5.77
C PRO A 128 11.14 10.21 -5.92
N LYS A 129 11.98 10.93 -6.68
CA LYS A 129 11.71 12.29 -7.12
C LYS A 129 11.44 12.30 -8.62
N GLY A 130 10.72 13.32 -9.08
CA GLY A 130 10.55 13.61 -10.49
C GLY A 130 9.09 13.63 -10.93
N LYS A 131 8.76 14.56 -11.82
CA LYS A 131 7.41 14.67 -12.37
C LYS A 131 7.02 13.36 -13.07
N GLY A 132 5.80 12.91 -12.79
CA GLY A 132 5.27 11.64 -13.29
C GLY A 132 5.44 10.46 -12.32
N SER A 133 6.28 10.57 -11.29
CA SER A 133 6.31 9.54 -10.23
C SER A 133 5.09 9.67 -9.32
N TRP A 134 4.46 8.54 -9.00
CA TRP A 134 3.38 8.45 -8.01
C TRP A 134 3.56 7.21 -7.13
N PRO A 135 4.53 7.22 -6.18
CA PRO A 135 4.64 6.15 -5.20
C PRO A 135 3.46 6.18 -4.22
N ALA A 136 2.99 5.01 -3.82
CA ALA A 136 1.91 4.85 -2.86
C ALA A 136 2.17 3.68 -1.89
N ILE A 137 1.82 3.87 -0.63
CA ILE A 137 1.69 2.84 0.41
C ILE A 137 0.26 2.94 0.91
N TRP A 138 -0.51 1.89 0.66
CA TRP A 138 -1.96 1.93 0.80
C TRP A 138 -2.49 0.53 1.11
N MET A 139 -3.75 0.46 1.53
CA MET A 139 -4.44 -0.76 1.95
C MET A 139 -5.83 -0.83 1.34
N LEU A 140 -6.30 -2.04 1.05
CA LEU A 140 -7.67 -2.34 0.62
C LEU A 140 -8.32 -3.35 1.55
N GLY A 141 -9.65 -3.33 1.63
CA GLY A 141 -10.41 -4.41 2.25
C GLY A 141 -10.25 -5.73 1.48
N GLU A 142 -9.97 -6.82 2.20
CA GLU A 142 -9.86 -8.19 1.66
C GLU A 142 -11.13 -8.65 0.92
N ASN A 143 -12.28 -8.05 1.26
CA ASN A 143 -13.55 -8.31 0.61
C ASN A 143 -13.70 -7.64 -0.78
N ILE A 144 -12.67 -6.98 -1.32
CA ILE A 144 -12.71 -6.32 -2.64
C ILE A 144 -13.25 -7.23 -3.75
N SER A 145 -12.90 -8.52 -3.74
CA SER A 145 -13.37 -9.50 -4.72
C SER A 145 -14.87 -9.79 -4.63
N THR A 146 -15.50 -9.48 -3.49
CA THR A 146 -16.92 -9.74 -3.22
C THR A 146 -17.80 -8.49 -3.30
N VAL A 147 -17.33 -7.35 -2.79
CA VAL A 147 -18.12 -6.10 -2.73
C VAL A 147 -17.64 -5.01 -3.71
N GLY A 148 -16.44 -5.17 -4.27
CA GLY A 148 -15.82 -4.19 -5.15
C GLY A 148 -15.38 -2.91 -4.44
N TRP A 149 -14.60 -2.10 -5.17
CA TRP A 149 -14.29 -0.73 -4.76
C TRP A 149 -15.43 0.22 -5.17
N PRO A 150 -15.79 1.25 -4.38
CA PRO A 150 -15.17 1.67 -3.12
C PRO A 150 -15.74 0.99 -1.86
N ASN A 151 -16.67 0.04 -2.01
CA ASN A 151 -17.37 -0.60 -0.89
C ASN A 151 -16.46 -1.41 0.04
N CYS A 152 -15.34 -1.93 -0.48
CA CYS A 152 -14.33 -2.61 0.31
C CYS A 152 -13.55 -1.68 1.24
N GLY A 153 -13.60 -0.37 0.99
CA GLY A 153 -12.76 0.64 1.64
C GLY A 153 -11.32 0.62 1.13
N GLU A 154 -10.67 1.78 1.27
CA GLU A 154 -9.26 2.00 0.96
C GLU A 154 -8.65 2.99 1.97
N ILE A 155 -7.43 2.69 2.43
CA ILE A 155 -6.64 3.58 3.29
C ILE A 155 -5.31 3.86 2.59
N ASP A 156 -5.14 5.09 2.13
CA ASP A 156 -3.88 5.57 1.60
C ASP A 156 -3.04 6.13 2.75
N ILE A 157 -2.11 5.32 3.26
CA ILE A 157 -1.20 5.70 4.35
C ILE A 157 -0.27 6.82 3.87
N MET A 158 0.23 6.69 2.64
CA MET A 158 1.10 7.67 2.01
C MET A 158 0.96 7.58 0.50
N GLU A 159 0.63 8.71 -0.12
CA GLU A 159 0.81 8.96 -1.54
C GLU A 159 1.73 10.16 -1.72
N HIS A 160 2.55 10.15 -2.76
CA HIS A 160 3.28 11.34 -3.19
C HIS A 160 3.09 11.52 -4.68
N VAL A 161 2.90 12.76 -5.13
CA VAL A 161 2.82 13.06 -6.56
C VAL A 161 4.01 13.91 -6.94
N GLY A 162 4.81 13.45 -7.89
CA GLY A 162 6.10 14.09 -8.23
C GLY A 162 6.03 15.53 -8.76
N PHE A 163 4.83 16.10 -8.94
CA PHE A 163 4.67 17.53 -9.20
C PHE A 163 4.61 18.38 -7.92
N ASP A 164 4.24 17.79 -6.78
CA ASP A 164 4.15 18.40 -5.45
C ASP A 164 5.29 17.88 -4.54
N ASP A 165 6.53 18.06 -5.01
CA ASP A 165 7.74 17.56 -4.34
C ASP A 165 7.82 18.04 -2.88
N GLY A 166 8.11 17.10 -1.99
CA GLY A 166 8.19 17.36 -0.55
C GLY A 166 6.84 17.41 0.16
N ARG A 167 5.75 16.97 -0.46
CA ARG A 167 4.46 16.75 0.22
C ARG A 167 3.96 15.33 0.03
N ILE A 168 3.46 14.75 1.10
CA ILE A 168 2.71 13.49 1.04
C ILE A 168 1.23 13.76 1.32
N HIS A 169 0.40 12.89 0.78
CA HIS A 169 -1.05 12.87 0.97
C HIS A 169 -1.44 11.58 1.67
N ALA A 170 -2.46 11.68 2.52
CA ALA A 170 -3.11 10.52 3.12
C ALA A 170 -4.61 10.65 2.91
N SER A 171 -5.26 9.57 2.48
CA SER A 171 -6.66 9.58 2.06
C SER A 171 -7.39 8.36 2.62
N ILE A 172 -8.70 8.50 2.80
CA ILE A 172 -9.60 7.38 3.08
C ILE A 172 -10.66 7.38 2.00
N HIS A 173 -10.87 6.22 1.36
CA HIS A 173 -11.97 6.05 0.42
C HIS A 173 -13.03 5.10 0.96
N THR A 174 -14.29 5.53 0.84
CA THR A 174 -15.50 4.78 1.18
C THR A 174 -16.54 4.96 0.09
N GLU A 175 -17.69 4.28 0.21
CA GLU A 175 -18.84 4.48 -0.68
C GLU A 175 -19.21 5.96 -0.82
N ASP A 176 -19.29 6.69 0.29
CA ASP A 176 -19.68 8.10 0.32
C ASP A 176 -18.54 9.06 -0.03
N TYR A 177 -17.30 8.71 0.29
CA TYR A 177 -16.13 9.58 0.15
C TYR A 177 -15.08 8.94 -0.74
N ASN A 178 -15.07 9.25 -2.04
CA ASN A 178 -14.08 8.69 -2.96
C ASN A 178 -13.84 9.61 -4.16
N HIS A 179 -12.76 9.34 -4.89
CA HIS A 179 -12.31 10.17 -6.01
C HIS A 179 -13.23 10.08 -7.24
N MET A 180 -13.86 8.92 -7.49
CA MET A 180 -14.78 8.73 -8.62
C MET A 180 -16.01 9.65 -8.52
N ASN A 181 -16.45 9.94 -7.29
CA ASN A 181 -17.58 10.82 -7.00
C ASN A 181 -17.16 12.28 -6.72
N ASN A 182 -15.87 12.61 -6.74
CA ASN A 182 -15.31 13.91 -6.30
C ASN A 182 -15.67 14.26 -4.84
N THR A 183 -15.84 13.27 -3.97
CA THR A 183 -16.18 13.45 -2.54
C THR A 183 -15.02 13.11 -1.60
N GLN A 184 -13.86 12.73 -2.15
CA GLN A 184 -12.68 12.28 -1.40
C GLN A 184 -12.29 13.20 -0.23
N LYS A 185 -11.78 12.58 0.84
CA LYS A 185 -11.24 13.25 2.01
C LYS A 185 -9.76 12.91 2.14
N SER A 186 -8.92 13.93 2.03
CA SER A 186 -7.47 13.78 2.08
C SER A 186 -6.85 14.83 2.99
N GLY A 187 -5.82 14.42 3.75
CA GLY A 187 -4.87 15.28 4.44
C GLY A 187 -3.55 15.35 3.68
N SER A 188 -2.69 16.31 4.03
CA SER A 188 -1.32 16.37 3.51
C SER A 188 -0.35 16.95 4.53
N THR A 189 0.92 16.57 4.43
CA THR A 189 2.03 17.10 5.24
C THR A 189 3.32 17.12 4.41
N PHE A 190 4.32 17.85 4.92
CA PHE A 190 5.70 17.84 4.41
C PHE A 190 6.52 16.71 5.04
#